data_AF-A0A921YKI1-F1
#
_entry.id   AF-A0A921YKI1-F1
#
_cell.length_a   1.000
_cell.length_b   1.000
_cell.length_c   1.000
_cell.angle_alpha   90.00
_cell.angle_beta   90.00
_cell.angle_gamma   90.00
#
_symmetry.space_group_name_H-M   'P 1'
#
loop_
_entity.id
_entity.type
_entity.pdbx_description
1 polymer ?
#
loop_
_entity_poly.entity_id
_entity_poly.type
_entity_poly.pdbx_seq_one_letter_code
_entity_poly.pdbx_strand_id
1 'polypeptide(L)'
;MPKHDVTEDQVGGIEQGKFLENRNVMCYIACVYSMSQAVKNNKIMYDNMIKQVDMMFPPDIKDAVKDSIENCRPVAKKYKDVCEAAFWTAKCMYDYNPANFVFP
;
A
#
# COMPACT_ATOMS: atom_id res chain seq x y z
N MET A 1 -1.62 12.50 13.06
CA MET A 1 -1.11 12.82 11.71
C MET A 1 -0.29 14.12 11.75
N PRO A 2 1.07 14.06 11.83
CA PRO A 2 1.88 15.25 11.55
C PRO A 2 3.13 15.01 10.66
N LYS A 3 3.22 13.91 9.89
CA LYS A 3 4.44 13.64 9.08
C LYS A 3 4.40 14.09 7.61
N HIS A 4 3.23 14.39 7.04
CA HIS A 4 3.11 14.69 5.60
C HIS A 4 2.14 15.82 5.21
N ASP A 5 1.67 16.67 6.13
CA ASP A 5 0.73 17.77 5.82
C ASP A 5 -0.42 17.35 4.88
N VAL A 6 -1.06 16.21 5.21
CA VAL A 6 -2.26 15.70 4.52
C VAL A 6 -3.49 15.88 5.40
N THR A 7 -4.62 16.20 4.79
CA THR A 7 -5.92 16.24 5.48
C THR A 7 -6.57 14.86 5.48
N GLU A 8 -7.52 14.64 6.40
CA GLU A 8 -8.29 13.40 6.44
C GLU A 8 -9.04 13.15 5.12
N ASP A 9 -9.62 14.18 4.52
CA ASP A 9 -10.30 14.08 3.22
C ASP A 9 -9.38 13.59 2.08
N GLN A 10 -8.07 13.87 2.16
CA GLN A 10 -7.11 13.49 1.13
C GLN A 10 -6.68 12.02 1.21
N VAL A 11 -6.78 11.40 2.39
CA VAL A 11 -6.23 10.05 2.63
C VAL A 11 -7.26 9.05 3.15
N GLY A 12 -8.33 9.50 3.79
CA GLY A 12 -9.42 8.65 4.29
C GLY A 12 -10.20 7.95 3.18
N GLY A 13 -10.03 8.39 1.93
CA GLY A 13 -10.63 7.79 0.75
C GLY A 13 -9.83 6.65 0.09
N ILE A 14 -8.61 6.36 0.56
CA ILE A 14 -7.68 5.44 -0.13
C ILE A 14 -8.25 4.03 -0.20
N GLU A 15 -8.83 3.53 0.89
CA GLU A 15 -9.44 2.19 0.93
C GLU A 15 -10.62 2.05 -0.04
N GLN A 16 -11.32 3.15 -0.33
CA GLN A 16 -12.42 3.20 -1.32
C GLN A 16 -11.94 3.57 -2.73
N GLY A 17 -10.64 3.50 -2.99
CA GLY A 17 -10.08 3.73 -4.33
C GLY A 17 -9.80 5.19 -4.69
N LYS A 18 -9.92 6.13 -3.76
CA LYS A 18 -9.61 7.54 -4.02
C LYS A 18 -8.10 7.77 -3.88
N PHE A 19 -7.37 7.40 -4.92
CA PHE A 19 -5.93 7.63 -5.03
C PHE A 19 -5.64 9.00 -5.63
N LEU A 20 -5.33 9.99 -4.79
CA LEU A 20 -4.91 11.31 -5.26
C LEU A 20 -3.43 11.29 -5.64
N GLU A 21 -3.12 11.61 -6.90
CA GLU A 21 -1.76 11.75 -7.41
C GLU A 21 -1.08 13.04 -6.90
N ASN A 22 -1.01 13.17 -5.57
CA ASN A 22 -0.39 14.26 -4.85
C ASN A 22 0.80 13.72 -4.06
N ARG A 23 1.92 14.43 -4.09
CA ARG A 23 3.18 14.03 -3.44
C ARG A 23 3.00 13.68 -1.95
N ASN A 24 2.24 14.48 -1.22
CA ASN A 24 2.02 14.29 0.21
C ASN A 24 1.18 13.03 0.49
N VAL A 25 0.18 12.76 -0.35
CA VAL A 25 -0.65 11.54 -0.28
C VAL A 25 0.19 10.30 -0.61
N MET A 26 1.04 10.37 -1.63
CA MET A 26 1.97 9.29 -1.96
C MET A 26 2.90 8.97 -0.79
N CYS A 27 3.48 10.00 -0.17
CA CYS A 27 4.38 9.79 0.97
C CYS A 27 3.64 9.35 2.23
N TYR A 28 2.38 9.75 2.40
CA TYR A 28 1.52 9.21 3.45
C TYR A 28 1.36 7.69 3.32
N ILE A 29 1.09 7.17 2.11
CA ILE A 29 1.02 5.72 1.86
C ILE A 29 2.34 5.03 2.22
N ALA A 30 3.47 5.60 1.78
CA ALA A 30 4.78 5.06 2.16
C ALA A 30 5.03 5.10 3.68
N CYS A 31 4.54 6.12 4.38
CA CYS A 31 4.63 6.23 5.84
C CYS A 31 3.81 5.11 6.52
N VAL A 32 2.57 4.88 6.08
CA VAL A 32 1.73 3.78 6.58
C VAL A 32 2.41 2.43 6.36
N TYR A 33 2.93 2.17 5.16
CA TYR A 33 3.68 0.95 4.88
C TYR A 33 4.99 0.83 5.65
N SER A 34 5.62 1.94 6.03
CA SER A 34 6.80 1.92 6.89
C SER A 34 6.44 1.46 8.31
N MET A 35 5.27 1.84 8.82
CA MET A 35 4.80 1.42 10.14
C MET A 35 4.54 -0.10 10.21
N SER A 36 4.05 -0.71 9.11
CA SER A 36 3.85 -2.15 9.00
C SER A 36 5.09 -2.94 8.55
N GLN A 37 6.25 -2.27 8.43
CA GLN A 37 7.50 -2.82 7.90
C GLN A 37 7.41 -3.31 6.43
N ALA A 38 6.35 -2.94 5.72
CA ALA A 38 6.20 -3.14 4.29
C ALA A 38 7.11 -2.21 3.47
N VAL A 39 7.60 -1.10 4.05
CA VAL A 39 8.67 -0.28 3.52
C VAL A 39 9.86 -0.28 4.47
N LYS A 40 11.07 -0.57 3.95
CA LYS A 40 12.33 -0.52 4.68
C LYS A 40 13.46 -0.07 3.75
N ASN A 41 14.36 0.79 4.24
CA ASN A 41 15.50 1.30 3.46
C ASN A 41 15.10 1.82 2.08
N ASN A 42 14.00 2.58 2.00
CA ASN A 42 13.47 3.15 0.76
C ASN A 42 13.04 2.11 -0.29
N LYS A 43 12.68 0.90 0.14
CA LYS A 43 12.24 -0.20 -0.73
C LYS A 43 10.99 -0.88 -0.16
N ILE A 44 10.14 -1.39 -1.05
CA ILE A 44 9.00 -2.22 -0.66
C ILE A 44 9.48 -3.64 -0.34
N MET A 45 9.06 -4.14 0.81
CA MET A 45 9.39 -5.44 1.38
C MET A 45 8.18 -6.37 1.22
N TYR A 46 7.96 -6.89 0.02
CA TYR A 46 6.82 -7.75 -0.31
C TYR A 46 6.70 -8.96 0.62
N ASP A 47 7.81 -9.63 0.95
CA ASP A 47 7.80 -10.77 1.87
C ASP A 47 7.31 -10.37 3.28
N ASN A 48 7.53 -9.12 3.71
CA ASN A 48 6.98 -8.62 4.96
C ASN A 48 5.48 -8.33 4.83
N MET A 49 5.02 -7.81 3.69
CA MET A 49 3.58 -7.64 3.42
C MET A 49 2.86 -8.98 3.48
N ILE A 50 3.39 -10.02 2.83
CA ILE A 50 2.82 -11.38 2.86
C ILE A 50 2.76 -11.91 4.31
N LYS A 51 3.83 -11.73 5.09
CA LYS A 51 3.83 -12.12 6.51
C LYS A 51 2.79 -11.36 7.33
N GLN A 52 2.61 -10.06 7.09
CA GLN A 52 1.58 -9.28 7.78
C GLN A 52 0.18 -9.78 7.43
N VAL A 53 -0.07 -10.09 6.15
CA VAL A 53 -1.32 -10.72 5.72
C VAL A 53 -1.53 -12.06 6.44
N ASP A 54 -0.48 -12.87 6.55
CA ASP A 54 -0.49 -14.13 7.28
C ASP A 54 -0.87 -14.01 8.76
N MET A 55 -0.51 -12.89 9.40
CA MET A 55 -0.79 -12.66 10.81
C MET A 55 -2.13 -11.97 11.06
N MET A 56 -2.55 -11.05 10.18
CA MET A 56 -3.66 -10.13 10.45
C MET A 56 -5.00 -10.58 9.86
N PHE A 57 -5.00 -11.30 8.74
CA PHE A 57 -6.23 -11.59 8.00
C PHE A 57 -6.79 -12.98 8.36
N PRO A 58 -8.11 -13.22 8.25
CA PRO A 58 -8.68 -14.54 8.36
C PRO A 58 -8.39 -15.40 7.10
N PRO A 59 -8.44 -16.75 7.21
CA PRO A 59 -8.03 -17.66 6.13
C PRO A 59 -8.75 -17.47 4.79
N ASP A 60 -10.00 -17.02 4.84
CA ASP A 60 -10.89 -16.82 3.69
C ASP A 60 -10.48 -15.65 2.78
N ILE A 61 -9.77 -14.65 3.29
CA ILE A 61 -9.35 -13.48 2.50
C ILE A 61 -7.84 -13.37 2.30
N LYS A 62 -7.04 -14.12 3.09
CA LYS A 62 -5.57 -14.13 3.01
C LYS A 62 -5.05 -14.38 1.60
N ASP A 63 -5.57 -15.40 0.93
CA ASP A 63 -5.08 -15.80 -0.39
C ASP A 63 -5.36 -14.72 -1.44
N ALA A 64 -6.52 -14.08 -1.38
CA ALA A 64 -6.90 -12.99 -2.28
C ALA A 64 -5.99 -11.76 -2.12
N VAL A 65 -5.64 -11.41 -0.86
CA VAL A 65 -4.73 -10.29 -0.59
C VAL A 65 -3.29 -10.63 -1.01
N LYS A 66 -2.81 -11.84 -0.74
CA LYS A 66 -1.48 -12.30 -1.18
C LYS A 66 -1.34 -12.30 -2.70
N ASP A 67 -2.36 -12.78 -3.40
CA ASP A 67 -2.41 -12.78 -4.87
C ASP A 67 -2.28 -11.36 -5.43
N SER A 68 -2.95 -10.39 -4.80
CA SER A 68 -2.83 -8.96 -5.15
C SER A 68 -1.41 -8.43 -4.96
N ILE A 69 -0.75 -8.81 -3.86
CA ILE A 69 0.64 -8.41 -3.56
C ILE A 69 1.61 -8.98 -4.61
N GLU A 70 1.48 -10.26 -4.95
CA GLU A 70 2.36 -10.89 -5.94
C GLU A 70 2.14 -10.33 -7.35
N ASN A 71 0.88 -10.13 -7.77
CA ASN A 71 0.56 -9.52 -9.05
C ASN A 71 1.14 -8.09 -9.18
N CYS A 72 1.15 -7.33 -8.08
CA CYS A 72 1.64 -5.95 -8.07
C CYS A 72 3.13 -5.80 -7.74
N ARG A 73 3.84 -6.91 -7.48
CA ARG A 73 5.28 -6.91 -7.17
C ARG A 73 6.16 -6.16 -8.19
N PRO A 74 5.89 -6.24 -9.51
CA PRO A 74 6.71 -5.54 -10.50
C PRO A 74 6.55 -4.01 -10.47
N VAL A 75 5.46 -3.47 -9.90
CA VAL A 75 5.13 -2.04 -9.99
C VAL A 75 6.20 -1.16 -9.36
N ALA A 76 6.65 -1.50 -8.15
CA ALA A 76 7.67 -0.72 -7.45
C ALA A 76 9.00 -0.58 -8.22
N LYS A 77 9.31 -1.51 -9.14
CA LYS A 77 10.55 -1.45 -9.94
C LYS A 77 10.54 -0.31 -10.96
N LYS A 78 9.36 0.24 -11.28
CA LYS A 78 9.19 1.35 -12.23
C LYS A 78 9.51 2.70 -11.61
N TYR A 79 9.58 2.80 -10.28
CA TYR A 79 9.70 4.06 -9.54
C TYR A 79 10.97 4.05 -8.70
N LYS A 80 11.76 5.13 -8.78
CA LYS A 80 12.96 5.30 -7.94
C LYS A 80 12.62 5.84 -6.56
N ASP A 81 11.56 6.62 -6.49
CA ASP A 81 11.07 7.22 -5.26
C ASP A 81 10.13 6.28 -4.51
N VAL A 82 10.30 6.17 -3.19
CA VAL A 82 9.53 5.22 -2.38
C VAL A 82 8.07 5.64 -2.19
N CYS A 83 7.78 6.95 -2.20
CA CYS A 83 6.42 7.45 -2.09
C CYS A 83 5.63 7.09 -3.35
N GLU A 84 6.22 7.30 -4.53
CA GLU A 84 5.64 6.88 -5.80
C GLU A 84 5.49 5.36 -5.87
N ALA A 85 6.54 4.62 -5.52
CA ALA A 85 6.50 3.17 -5.51
C ALA A 85 5.38 2.64 -4.60
N ALA A 86 5.26 3.15 -3.38
CA ALA A 86 4.23 2.75 -2.42
C ALA A 86 2.83 3.10 -2.93
N PHE A 87 2.63 4.30 -3.45
CA PHE A 87 1.36 4.75 -4.03
C PHE A 87 0.91 3.84 -5.18
N TRP A 88 1.78 3.63 -6.17
CA TRP A 88 1.42 2.85 -7.35
C TRP A 88 1.26 1.36 -7.02
N THR A 89 2.03 0.83 -6.06
CA THR A 89 1.81 -0.53 -5.56
C THR A 89 0.46 -0.65 -4.85
N ALA A 90 0.08 0.31 -3.99
CA ALA A 90 -1.23 0.34 -3.32
C ALA A 90 -2.38 0.41 -4.33
N LYS A 91 -2.27 1.34 -5.29
CA LYS A 91 -3.26 1.50 -6.35
C LYS A 91 -3.39 0.24 -7.21
N CYS A 92 -2.29 -0.41 -7.57
CA CYS A 92 -2.32 -1.68 -8.30
C CYS A 92 -3.09 -2.76 -7.53
N MET A 93 -2.88 -2.89 -6.22
CA MET A 93 -3.58 -3.88 -5.40
C MET A 93 -5.09 -3.60 -5.35
N TYR A 94 -5.47 -2.32 -5.20
CA TYR A 94 -6.87 -1.91 -5.29
C TYR A 94 -7.48 -2.20 -6.68
N ASP A 95 -6.79 -1.83 -7.76
CA ASP A 95 -7.29 -2.03 -9.13
C ASP A 95 -7.43 -3.52 -9.48
N TYR A 96 -6.56 -4.38 -8.93
CA TYR A 96 -6.59 -5.82 -9.14
C TYR A 96 -7.72 -6.51 -8.37
N ASN A 97 -7.90 -6.16 -7.10
CA ASN A 97 -8.91 -6.79 -6.25
C ASN A 97 -9.50 -5.79 -5.24
N PRO A 98 -10.39 -4.88 -5.68
CA PRO A 98 -10.90 -3.82 -4.82
C PRO A 98 -11.76 -4.36 -3.68
N ALA A 99 -12.41 -5.51 -3.87
CA ALA A 99 -13.26 -6.14 -2.85
C ALA A 99 -12.47 -6.67 -1.64
N ASN A 100 -11.18 -6.95 -1.81
CA ASN A 100 -10.31 -7.46 -0.75
C ASN A 100 -9.15 -6.50 -0.43
N PHE A 101 -9.15 -5.30 -1.02
CA PHE A 101 -8.15 -4.30 -0.73
C PHE A 101 -8.38 -3.73 0.67
N VAL A 102 -7.31 -3.67 1.46
CA VAL A 102 -7.32 -3.09 2.80
C VAL A 102 -6.15 -2.14 2.92
N PHE A 103 -6.44 -0.94 3.41
CA PHE A 103 -5.43 0.08 3.67
C PHE A 103 -5.59 0.61 5.11
N PRO A 104 -4.54 0.57 5.96
CA PRO A 104 -4.62 0.98 7.37
C PRO A 104 -4.87 2.47 7.60
#